data_AF-A0A7D5MN94-F1
#
_entry.id   AF-A0A7D5MN94-F1
#
_cell.length_a   1.000
_cell.length_b   1.000
_cell.length_c   1.000
_cell.angle_alpha   90.00
_cell.angle_beta   90.00
_cell.angle_gamma   90.00
#
_symmetry.space_group_name_H-M   'P 1'
#
loop_
_entity.id
_entity.type
_entity.pdbx_description
1 polymer ?
#
loop_
_entity_poly.entity_id
_entity_poly.type
_entity_poly.pdbx_seq_one_letter_code
_entity_poly.pdbx_strand_id
1 'polypeptide(L)'
;MFCGDQLQASYYNNPSGCKNDRTVSIRAYTSFTVAGSFYTPNLISEAWGMKRNWLCNWSHYETKLQTRDSWINVYMRIESSLGDGIYFVYDFPDYNGANDEYEHILFQGNMYAAIERLGGPVPDIGLYRIHEEASSAGVGSSNWAIINCTWAPPLF
;
A
#
# COMPACT_ATOMS: atom_id res chain seq x y z
N MET A 1 0.57 12.82 10.96
CA MET A 1 0.70 11.35 10.99
C MET A 1 1.89 11.02 10.10
N PHE A 2 2.93 10.38 10.62
CA PHE A 2 4.10 10.02 9.82
C PHE A 2 3.68 8.96 8.80
N CYS A 3 4.04 9.14 7.52
CA CYS A 3 4.04 8.06 6.57
C CYS A 3 5.16 7.09 7.00
N GLY A 4 4.81 5.84 7.31
CA GLY A 4 5.77 4.81 7.70
C GLY A 4 6.31 4.05 6.48
N ASP A 5 6.86 2.87 6.72
CA ASP A 5 7.19 1.88 5.70
C ASP A 5 5.98 1.03 5.29
N GLN A 6 4.93 1.01 6.12
CA GLN A 6 3.68 0.30 5.85
C GLN A 6 2.47 1.12 6.32
N LEU A 7 1.45 1.20 5.47
CA LEU A 7 0.15 1.79 5.77
C LEU A 7 -0.96 0.85 5.32
N GLN A 8 -2.02 0.80 6.10
CA GLN A 8 -3.22 0.05 5.77
C GLN A 8 -4.45 0.81 6.25
N ALA A 9 -5.50 0.83 5.43
CA ALA A 9 -6.80 1.35 5.79
C ALA A 9 -7.89 0.36 5.39
N SER A 10 -9.00 0.40 6.11
CA SER A 10 -10.17 -0.43 5.80
C SER A 10 -11.46 0.36 6.01
N TYR A 11 -12.43 0.17 5.12
CA TYR A 11 -13.82 0.57 5.36
C TYR A 11 -14.62 -0.64 5.79
N TYR A 12 -15.49 -0.46 6.79
CA TYR A 12 -16.25 -1.54 7.38
C TYR A 12 -17.76 -1.31 7.31
N ASN A 13 -18.48 -2.19 6.60
CA ASN A 13 -19.94 -2.21 6.55
C ASN A 13 -20.49 -3.35 7.42
N ASN A 14 -21.23 -2.99 8.47
CA ASN A 14 -21.66 -3.89 9.55
C ASN A 14 -23.19 -3.94 9.75
N PRO A 15 -23.96 -4.40 8.76
CA PRO A 15 -25.42 -4.43 8.89
C PRO A 15 -25.92 -5.49 9.88
N SER A 16 -25.09 -6.46 10.27
CA SER A 16 -25.55 -7.67 10.99
C SER A 16 -24.90 -7.89 12.36
N GLY A 17 -23.83 -7.16 12.67
CA GLY A 17 -22.99 -7.40 13.85
C GLY A 17 -22.08 -8.61 13.75
N CYS A 18 -22.29 -9.50 12.78
CA CYS A 18 -21.46 -10.69 12.56
C CYS A 18 -21.64 -11.31 11.17
N LYS A 19 -22.86 -11.78 10.82
CA LYS A 19 -23.10 -12.54 9.58
C LYS A 19 -23.31 -11.63 8.37
N ASN A 20 -22.44 -11.77 7.37
CA ASN A 20 -22.47 -10.99 6.13
C ASN A 20 -21.91 -9.58 6.25
N ASP A 21 -21.17 -9.27 7.30
CA ASP A 21 -20.42 -8.02 7.31
C ASP A 21 -19.32 -8.06 6.24
N ARG A 22 -18.97 -6.88 5.74
CA ARG A 22 -18.03 -6.71 4.63
C ARG A 22 -17.00 -5.64 4.97
N THR A 23 -15.76 -5.88 4.60
CA THR A 23 -14.71 -4.85 4.54
C THR A 23 -14.13 -4.78 3.14
N VAL A 24 -13.66 -3.59 2.80
CA VAL A 24 -12.62 -3.40 1.79
C VAL A 24 -11.41 -2.85 2.52
N SER A 25 -10.23 -3.33 2.17
CA SER A 25 -8.96 -2.86 2.69
C SER A 25 -8.04 -2.47 1.55
N ILE A 26 -7.16 -1.53 1.82
CA ILE A 26 -6.04 -1.16 0.95
C ILE A 26 -4.78 -1.09 1.81
N ARG A 27 -3.66 -1.49 1.24
CA ARG A 27 -2.35 -1.47 1.89
C ARG A 27 -1.29 -1.05 0.90
N ALA A 28 -0.37 -0.22 1.37
CA ALA A 28 0.87 0.09 0.67
C ALA A 28 2.06 -0.11 1.62
N TYR A 29 3.13 -0.70 1.13
CA TYR A 29 4.37 -0.84 1.91
C TYR A 29 5.62 -0.91 1.05
N THR A 30 6.72 -0.47 1.65
CA THR A 30 8.06 -0.52 1.08
C THR A 30 8.92 -1.55 1.79
N SER A 31 9.84 -2.18 1.08
CA SER A 31 10.78 -3.14 1.66
C SER A 31 12.05 -3.24 0.83
N PHE A 32 13.04 -4.00 1.31
CA PHE A 32 14.20 -4.39 0.52
C PHE A 32 14.21 -5.90 0.26
N THR A 33 14.43 -6.30 -0.99
CA THR A 33 14.93 -7.63 -1.31
C THR A 33 16.45 -7.61 -1.10
N VAL A 34 16.97 -8.53 -0.27
CA VAL A 34 18.38 -8.55 0.12
C VAL A 34 19.06 -9.77 -0.50
N ALA A 35 20.17 -9.53 -1.21
CA ALA A 35 21.02 -10.57 -1.78
C ALA A 35 22.49 -10.25 -1.46
N GLY A 36 23.00 -10.82 -0.36
CA GLY A 36 24.35 -10.49 0.13
C GLY A 36 24.44 -9.03 0.57
N SER A 37 25.32 -8.25 -0.06
CA SER A 37 25.47 -6.80 0.15
C SER A 37 24.55 -5.94 -0.71
N PHE A 38 23.73 -6.56 -1.58
CA PHE A 38 22.84 -5.84 -2.49
C PHE A 38 21.43 -5.70 -1.91
N TYR A 39 20.92 -4.47 -1.95
CA TYR A 39 19.59 -4.09 -1.47
C TYR A 39 18.77 -3.56 -2.63
N THR A 40 17.72 -4.27 -3.02
CA THR A 40 16.79 -3.83 -4.08
C THR A 40 15.53 -3.28 -3.43
N PRO A 41 15.22 -1.98 -3.60
CA PRO A 41 14.02 -1.39 -3.00
C PRO A 41 12.76 -1.83 -3.74
N ASN A 42 11.72 -2.20 -2.99
CA ASN A 42 10.44 -2.66 -3.52
C ASN A 42 9.28 -1.84 -2.96
N LEU A 43 8.23 -1.71 -3.76
CA LEU A 43 6.93 -1.19 -3.36
C LEU A 43 5.86 -2.23 -3.71
N ILE A 44 4.91 -2.37 -2.79
CA ILE A 44 3.70 -3.16 -2.99
C ILE A 44 2.52 -2.29 -2.57
N SER A 45 1.53 -2.18 -3.44
CA SER A 45 0.22 -1.58 -3.18
C SER A 45 -0.88 -2.50 -3.71
N GLU A 46 -1.84 -2.81 -2.84
CA GLU A 46 -2.90 -3.75 -3.14
C GLU A 46 -4.19 -3.44 -2.37
N ALA A 47 -5.32 -3.85 -2.93
CA ALA A 47 -6.64 -3.74 -2.34
C ALA A 47 -7.33 -5.11 -2.31
N TRP A 48 -8.09 -5.40 -1.24
CA TRP A 48 -8.82 -6.66 -1.12
C TRP A 48 -10.12 -6.52 -0.33
N GLY A 49 -11.04 -7.46 -0.55
CA GLY A 49 -12.28 -7.59 0.20
C GLY A 49 -12.22 -8.69 1.26
N MET A 50 -12.82 -8.47 2.42
CA MET A 50 -13.09 -9.56 3.38
C MET A 50 -14.58 -9.61 3.74
N LYS A 51 -15.05 -10.82 4.05
CA LYS A 51 -16.39 -11.08 4.57
C LYS A 51 -16.31 -11.77 5.92
N ARG A 52 -17.26 -11.48 6.80
CA ARG A 52 -17.48 -12.31 7.99
C ARG A 52 -18.42 -13.46 7.70
N ASN A 53 -18.05 -14.63 8.20
CA ASN A 53 -18.92 -15.79 8.22
C ASN A 53 -19.82 -15.80 9.47
N TRP A 54 -20.63 -16.86 9.62
CA TRP A 54 -21.56 -17.02 10.75
C TRP A 54 -20.88 -17.20 12.12
N LEU A 55 -19.58 -17.50 12.14
CA LEU A 55 -18.73 -17.56 13.34
C LEU A 55 -18.01 -16.22 13.62
N CYS A 56 -18.40 -15.15 12.94
CA CYS A 56 -17.79 -13.82 13.00
C CYS A 56 -16.30 -13.79 12.61
N ASN A 57 -15.83 -14.81 11.88
CA ASN A 57 -14.46 -14.86 11.39
C ASN A 57 -14.36 -14.20 10.02
N TRP A 58 -13.32 -13.40 9.85
CA TRP A 58 -12.98 -12.76 8.59
C TRP A 58 -12.31 -13.75 7.63
N SER A 59 -12.76 -13.74 6.38
CA SER A 59 -12.11 -14.47 5.29
C SER A 59 -12.12 -13.62 4.03
N HIS A 60 -11.12 -13.82 3.17
CA HIS A 60 -11.18 -13.28 1.81
C HIS A 60 -12.41 -13.81 1.07
N TYR A 61 -12.88 -13.03 0.10
CA TYR A 61 -13.93 -13.44 -0.81
C TYR A 61 -13.82 -12.68 -2.13
N GLU A 62 -14.36 -13.27 -3.19
CA GLU A 62 -14.42 -12.64 -4.50
C GLU A 62 -15.45 -11.52 -4.50
N THR A 63 -15.02 -10.33 -4.93
CA THR A 63 -15.87 -9.15 -5.09
C THR A 63 -15.31 -8.28 -6.19
N LYS A 64 -16.16 -7.53 -6.88
CA LYS A 64 -15.68 -6.43 -7.72
C LYS A 64 -14.98 -5.40 -6.85
N LEU A 65 -13.71 -5.12 -7.17
CA LEU A 65 -12.91 -4.09 -6.54
C LEU A 65 -12.83 -2.87 -7.45
N GLN A 66 -12.66 -1.71 -6.82
CA GLN A 66 -12.48 -0.43 -7.51
C GLN A 66 -11.37 0.33 -6.78
N THR A 67 -10.51 1.00 -7.54
CA THR A 67 -9.53 1.95 -7.00
C THR A 67 -9.61 3.25 -7.77
N ARG A 68 -9.30 4.37 -7.10
CA ARG A 68 -9.26 5.67 -7.74
C ARG A 68 -8.34 6.63 -7.02
N ASP A 69 -7.94 7.68 -7.75
CA ASP A 69 -7.11 8.78 -7.22
C ASP A 69 -5.79 8.28 -6.59
N SER A 70 -5.28 7.14 -7.04
CA SER A 70 -4.18 6.46 -6.35
C SER A 70 -2.80 6.95 -6.82
N TRP A 71 -2.01 7.48 -5.90
CA TRP A 71 -0.61 7.87 -6.12
C TRP A 71 0.24 7.65 -4.87
N ILE A 72 1.50 7.29 -5.08
CA ILE A 72 2.50 7.02 -4.03
C ILE A 72 3.81 7.74 -4.36
N ASN A 73 4.28 8.53 -3.41
CA ASN A 73 5.64 9.02 -3.36
C ASN A 73 6.43 8.28 -2.29
N VAL A 74 7.57 7.72 -2.67
CA VAL A 74 8.49 7.01 -1.78
C VAL A 74 9.77 7.82 -1.66
N TYR A 75 10.31 7.88 -0.44
CA TYR A 75 11.63 8.43 -0.17
C TYR A 75 12.56 7.33 0.31
N MET A 76 13.76 7.29 -0.25
CA MET A 76 14.83 6.41 0.18
C MET A 76 16.04 7.25 0.56
N ARG A 77 16.51 7.08 1.80
CA ARG A 77 17.71 7.73 2.29
C ARG A 77 18.90 6.81 2.15
N ILE A 78 19.90 7.27 1.39
CA ILE A 78 21.20 6.60 1.31
C ILE A 78 22.16 7.46 2.13
N GLU A 79 22.60 6.96 3.29
CA GLU A 79 23.67 7.62 4.04
C GLU A 79 25.00 7.44 3.30
N SER A 80 25.23 8.29 2.29
CA SER A 80 26.52 8.52 1.68
C SER A 80 27.14 9.79 2.27
N SER A 81 28.45 10.00 2.06
CA SER A 81 29.13 11.26 2.41
C SER A 81 28.54 12.50 1.72
N LEU A 82 27.65 12.32 0.74
CA LEU A 82 26.98 13.38 0.00
C LEU A 82 25.55 13.69 0.52
N GLY A 83 24.98 12.87 1.40
CA GLY A 83 23.68 13.14 2.03
C GLY A 83 22.47 13.04 1.12
N ASP A 84 22.60 12.47 -0.08
CA ASP A 84 21.54 12.46 -1.08
C ASP A 84 20.43 11.44 -0.78
N GLY A 85 19.17 11.89 -0.88
CA GLY A 85 17.98 11.04 -0.86
C GLY A 85 17.38 10.88 -2.25
N ILE A 86 16.83 9.70 -2.54
CA ILE A 86 16.19 9.39 -3.81
C ILE A 86 14.67 9.39 -3.61
N TYR A 87 13.97 10.08 -4.51
CA TYR A 87 12.52 10.15 -4.52
C TYR A 87 11.95 9.35 -5.70
N PHE A 88 10.94 8.55 -5.43
CA PHE A 88 10.17 7.83 -6.44
C PHE A 88 8.72 8.31 -6.40
N VAL A 89 8.11 8.42 -7.58
CA VAL A 89 6.71 8.85 -7.75
C VAL A 89 6.02 7.82 -8.62
N TYR A 90 4.87 7.34 -8.16
CA TYR A 90 4.02 6.37 -8.85
C TYR A 90 2.60 6.90 -8.89
N ASP A 91 2.06 7.05 -10.09
CA ASP A 91 0.65 7.37 -10.33
C ASP A 91 -0.03 6.14 -10.94
N PHE A 92 -1.15 5.72 -10.36
CA PHE A 92 -1.89 4.55 -10.82
C PHE A 92 -3.20 5.00 -11.49
N PRO A 93 -3.56 4.41 -12.65
CA PRO A 93 -4.84 4.70 -13.26
C PRO A 93 -5.98 4.19 -12.38
N ASP A 94 -7.13 4.87 -12.44
CA ASP A 94 -8.36 4.37 -11.84
C ASP A 94 -8.68 2.97 -12.38
N TYR A 95 -9.07 2.08 -11.48
CA TYR A 95 -9.48 0.73 -11.82
C TYR A 95 -10.94 0.50 -11.40
N ASN A 96 -11.73 -0.01 -12.33
CA ASN A 96 -13.13 -0.35 -12.10
C ASN A 96 -13.36 -1.82 -12.48
N GLY A 97 -13.17 -2.73 -11.52
CA GLY A 97 -13.24 -4.16 -11.72
C GLY A 97 -14.59 -4.61 -12.28
N ALA A 98 -14.56 -5.27 -13.45
CA ALA A 98 -15.75 -5.81 -14.08
C ALA A 98 -16.16 -7.19 -13.50
N ASN A 99 -15.16 -7.96 -13.05
CA ASN A 99 -15.29 -9.32 -12.54
C ASN A 99 -15.02 -9.33 -11.03
N ASP A 100 -15.47 -10.40 -10.37
CA ASP A 100 -15.13 -10.62 -8.98
C ASP A 100 -13.69 -11.13 -8.85
N GLU A 101 -12.94 -10.59 -7.90
CA GLU A 101 -11.55 -10.98 -7.60
C GLU A 101 -11.31 -10.95 -6.09
N TYR A 102 -10.30 -11.69 -5.62
CA TYR A 102 -9.94 -11.72 -4.20
C TYR A 102 -9.13 -10.50 -3.77
N GLU A 103 -8.31 -10.00 -4.69
CA GLU A 103 -7.31 -8.97 -4.49
C GLU A 103 -7.04 -8.30 -5.84
N HIS A 104 -6.76 -7.01 -5.78
CA HIS A 104 -6.30 -6.21 -6.90
C HIS A 104 -4.95 -5.58 -6.52
N ILE A 105 -3.91 -5.88 -7.28
CA ILE A 105 -2.56 -5.32 -7.09
C ILE A 105 -2.47 -4.04 -7.93
N LEU A 106 -2.34 -2.89 -7.28
CA LEU A 106 -2.12 -1.60 -7.95
C LEU A 106 -0.67 -1.52 -8.43
N PHE A 107 0.26 -2.01 -7.61
CA PHE A 107 1.68 -2.09 -7.95
C PHE A 107 2.37 -3.18 -7.16
N GLN A 108 3.26 -3.91 -7.81
CA GLN A 108 4.20 -4.81 -7.15
C GLN A 108 5.49 -4.87 -7.97
N GLY A 109 6.59 -4.38 -7.41
CA GLY A 109 7.87 -4.49 -8.07
C GLY A 109 9.01 -3.70 -7.45
N ASN A 110 10.18 -3.86 -8.07
CA ASN A 110 11.39 -3.11 -7.76
C ASN A 110 11.19 -1.64 -8.17
N MET A 111 11.51 -0.72 -7.27
CA MET A 111 11.47 0.72 -7.57
C MET A 111 12.75 1.22 -8.23
N TYR A 112 13.86 0.53 -7.95
CA TYR A 112 15.19 0.92 -8.44
C TYR A 112 16.09 -0.31 -8.62
N ALA A 113 17.24 -0.09 -9.24
CA ALA A 113 18.29 -1.09 -9.31
C ALA A 113 18.81 -1.46 -7.90
N ALA A 114 19.42 -2.64 -7.81
CA ALA A 114 20.06 -3.10 -6.58
C ALA A 114 21.20 -2.15 -6.18
N ILE A 115 21.24 -1.77 -4.91
CA ILE A 115 22.25 -0.88 -4.34
C ILE A 115 23.26 -1.74 -3.59
N GLU A 116 24.53 -1.66 -3.99
CA GLU A 116 25.61 -2.34 -3.28
C GLU A 116 26.00 -1.57 -2.02
N ARG A 117 25.96 -2.24 -0.86
CA ARG A 117 26.43 -1.67 0.40
C ARG A 117 27.91 -1.98 0.59
N LEU A 118 28.76 -0.96 0.44
CA LEU A 118 30.21 -1.03 0.69
C LEU A 118 30.61 -0.79 2.15
N GLY A 119 29.64 -0.51 3.04
CA GLY A 119 29.82 -0.18 4.45
C GLY A 119 28.69 0.73 4.96
N GLY A 120 28.67 1.04 6.26
CA GLY A 120 27.67 1.95 6.86
C GLY A 120 26.31 1.31 7.20
N PRO A 121 25.33 2.10 7.67
CA PRO A 121 24.00 1.61 8.00
C PRO A 121 23.23 1.12 6.77
N VAL A 122 22.17 0.35 7.00
CA VAL A 122 21.26 -0.07 5.94
C VAL A 122 20.53 1.17 5.41
N PRO A 123 20.35 1.33 4.08
CA PRO A 123 19.52 2.41 3.53
C PRO A 123 18.13 2.38 4.15
N ASP A 124 17.60 3.56 4.45
CA ASP A 124 16.24 3.70 4.95
C ASP A 124 15.28 3.94 3.79
N ILE A 125 14.08 3.38 3.87
CA ILE A 125 13.06 3.53 2.84
C ILE A 125 11.68 3.63 3.47
N GLY A 126 10.89 4.58 3.00
CA GLY A 126 9.56 4.79 3.51
C GLY A 126 8.67 5.56 2.57
N LEU A 127 7.37 5.45 2.83
CA LEU A 127 6.37 6.25 2.14
C LEU A 127 6.59 7.71 2.56
N TYR A 128 6.68 8.61 1.59
CA TYR A 128 6.82 10.05 1.82
C TYR A 128 5.47 10.76 1.79
N ARG A 129 4.67 10.43 0.77
CA ARG A 129 3.34 10.96 0.56
C ARG A 129 2.53 9.91 -0.17
N ILE A 130 1.30 9.67 0.22
CA ILE A 130 0.45 8.70 -0.46
C ILE A 130 -0.99 9.13 -0.34
N HIS A 131 -1.75 8.93 -1.41
CA HIS A 131 -3.21 8.90 -1.37
C HIS A 131 -3.66 7.72 -2.21
N GLU A 132 -4.47 6.85 -1.63
CA GLU A 132 -5.10 5.76 -2.37
C GLU A 132 -6.49 5.51 -1.83
N GLU A 133 -7.43 5.26 -2.73
CA GLU A 133 -8.80 4.90 -2.39
C GLU A 133 -9.16 3.55 -2.99
N ALA A 134 -9.76 2.67 -2.18
CA ALA A 134 -10.33 1.42 -2.65
C ALA A 134 -11.78 1.22 -2.17
N SER A 135 -12.61 0.65 -3.04
CA SER A 135 -13.96 0.23 -2.74
C SER A 135 -14.21 -1.20 -3.19
N SER A 136 -15.27 -1.81 -2.66
CA SER A 136 -15.77 -3.09 -3.13
C SER A 136 -17.28 -3.08 -3.25
N ALA A 137 -17.81 -3.84 -4.21
CA ALA A 137 -19.25 -4.03 -4.35
C ALA A 137 -19.91 -4.54 -3.06
N GLY A 138 -19.19 -5.32 -2.23
CA GLY A 138 -19.71 -5.83 -0.97
C GLY A 138 -19.88 -4.79 0.13
N VAL A 139 -19.03 -3.75 0.19
CA VAL A 139 -19.26 -2.64 1.14
C VAL A 139 -20.20 -1.58 0.58
N GLY A 140 -20.44 -1.57 -0.73
CA GLY A 140 -21.24 -0.59 -1.47
C GLY A 140 -20.36 0.44 -2.18
N SER A 141 -20.75 0.83 -3.40
CA SER A 141 -19.94 1.63 -4.32
C SER A 141 -19.64 3.07 -3.87
N SER A 142 -20.29 3.57 -2.82
CA SER A 142 -20.04 4.88 -2.23
C SER A 142 -19.08 4.84 -1.04
N ASN A 143 -18.62 3.66 -0.64
CA ASN A 143 -17.85 3.45 0.58
C ASN A 143 -16.40 3.10 0.25
N TRP A 144 -15.47 3.89 0.79
CA TRP A 144 -14.06 3.84 0.39
C TRP A 144 -13.16 3.65 1.61
N ALA A 145 -12.22 2.70 1.52
CA ALA A 145 -11.03 2.68 2.34
C ALA A 145 -10.04 3.68 1.76
N ILE A 146 -9.51 4.58 2.60
CA ILE A 146 -8.63 5.65 2.14
C ILE A 146 -7.36 5.63 2.96
N ILE A 147 -6.22 5.48 2.29
CA ILE A 147 -4.92 5.85 2.85
C ILE A 147 -4.64 7.27 2.38
N ASN A 148 -4.37 8.17 3.31
CA ASN A 148 -3.87 9.50 2.99
C ASN A 148 -2.86 9.91 4.06
N CYS A 149 -1.61 10.08 3.66
CA CYS A 149 -0.59 10.62 4.55
C CYS A 149 0.39 11.52 3.81
N THR A 150 1.01 12.40 4.59
CA THR A 150 2.13 13.22 4.13
C THR A 150 3.11 13.32 5.28
N TRP A 151 4.36 12.96 5.01
CA TRP A 151 5.50 13.29 5.85
C TRP A 151 6.27 14.45 5.20
N ALA A 152 6.94 15.27 5.99
CA ALA A 152 7.97 16.18 5.49
C ALA A 152 9.30 15.62 6.01
N PRO A 153 10.28 15.24 5.17
CA PRO A 153 11.58 14.87 5.68
C PRO A 153 12.14 16.06 6.47
N PRO A 154 12.95 15.81 7.51
CA PRO A 154 13.70 16.89 8.14
C PRO A 154 14.47 17.63 7.04
N LEU A 155 14.16 18.92 6.85
CA LEU A 155 14.98 19.80 6.05
C LEU A 155 16.34 19.84 6.75
N PHE A 156 17.38 19.37 6.05
CA PHE A 156 18.76 19.42 6.54
C PHE A 156 19.22 20.86 6.73
#